data_AF-A0A955WTZ1-F1
#
_entry.id   AF-A0A955WTZ1-F1
#
_cell.length_a   1.000
_cell.length_b   1.000
_cell.length_c   1.000
_cell.angle_alpha   90.00
_cell.angle_beta   90.00
_cell.angle_gamma   90.00
#
_symmetry.space_group_name_H-M   'P 1'
#
loop_
_entity.id
_entity.type
_entity.pdbx_description
1 polymer ?
#
loop_
_entity_poly.entity_id
_entity_poly.type
_entity_poly.pdbx_seq_one_letter_code
_entity_poly.pdbx_strand_id
1 'polypeptide(L)'
;VAHPGVALPYDQFGGLLAEALGRPVRALRLPGPVTWTVAAAAEGWARLRDRPAPLNLDKYREATAGDWVCATGRIQGLGFAPTHTVAERLRQTVAWYRAEGWL
;
A
#
# COMPACT_ATOMS: atom_id res chain seq x y z
N VAL A 1 -3.29 7.96 -0.75
CA VAL A 1 -4.31 8.39 0.24
C VAL A 1 -4.20 9.90 0.39
N ALA A 2 -5.27 10.64 0.12
CA ALA A 2 -5.27 12.10 0.25
C ALA A 2 -5.32 12.48 1.74
N HIS A 3 -4.16 12.64 2.35
CA HIS A 3 -4.01 13.25 3.68
C HIS A 3 -3.62 14.72 3.50
N PRO A 4 -4.14 15.67 4.28
CA PRO A 4 -3.65 17.03 4.27
C PRO A 4 -2.16 17.02 4.67
N GLY A 5 -1.27 17.33 3.72
CA GLY A 5 0.19 17.24 3.90
C GLY A 5 0.90 16.58 2.71
N VAL A 6 2.22 16.48 2.83
CA VAL A 6 3.12 15.85 1.84
C VAL A 6 2.77 14.37 1.65
N ALA A 7 2.97 13.84 0.44
CA ALA A 7 2.83 12.42 0.13
C ALA A 7 3.59 11.57 1.16
N LEU A 8 2.95 10.52 1.70
CA LEU A 8 3.57 9.59 2.63
C LEU A 8 4.33 8.53 1.82
N PRO A 9 5.68 8.52 1.83
CA PRO A 9 6.45 7.56 1.06
C PRO A 9 6.22 6.12 1.56
N TYR A 10 6.40 5.15 0.67
CA TYR A 10 6.14 3.73 0.97
C TYR A 10 6.95 3.16 2.15
N ASP A 11 8.18 3.63 2.38
CA ASP A 11 8.98 3.19 3.52
C ASP A 11 8.46 3.70 4.86
N GLN A 12 8.04 4.96 4.93
CA GLN A 12 7.37 5.54 6.11
C GLN A 12 6.02 4.86 6.37
N PHE A 13 5.23 4.62 5.33
CA PHE A 13 3.97 3.88 5.46
C PHE A 13 4.21 2.46 6.00
N GLY A 14 5.23 1.76 5.49
CA GLY A 14 5.63 0.44 5.98
C GLY A 14 6.07 0.46 7.45
N GLY A 15 6.75 1.52 7.90
CA GLY A 15 7.10 1.74 9.31
C GLY A 15 5.87 1.88 10.20
N LEU A 16 4.91 2.73 9.83
CA LEU A 16 3.65 2.88 10.57
C LEU A 16 2.85 1.57 10.64
N LEU A 17 2.88 0.78 9.58
CA LEU A 17 2.24 -0.53 9.56
C LEU A 17 2.97 -1.54 10.47
N ALA A 18 4.30 -1.54 10.50
CA ALA A 18 5.08 -2.37 11.41
C ALA A 18 4.76 -2.09 12.88
N GLU A 19 4.69 -0.80 13.23
CA GLU A 19 4.28 -0.34 14.56
C GLU A 19 2.86 -0.80 14.90
N ALA A 20 1.90 -0.60 13.99
CA ALA A 20 0.51 -1.00 14.20
C ALA A 20 0.36 -2.53 14.35
N LEU A 21 1.12 -3.31 13.58
CA LEU A 21 1.11 -4.78 13.65
C LEU A 21 1.86 -5.33 14.87
N GLY A 22 2.77 -4.55 15.47
CA GLY A 22 3.72 -5.03 16.48
C GLY A 22 4.71 -6.05 15.92
N ARG A 23 5.01 -6.00 14.61
CA ARG A 23 5.88 -6.94 13.91
C ARG A 23 6.84 -6.20 12.98
N PRO A 24 8.11 -6.61 12.88
CA PRO A 24 9.06 -5.95 12.00
C PRO A 24 8.65 -6.12 10.53
N VAL A 25 8.57 -5.02 9.78
CA VAL A 25 8.45 -5.02 8.32
C VAL A 25 9.84 -4.84 7.72
N ARG A 26 10.20 -5.72 6.77
CA ARG A 26 11.47 -5.63 6.03
C ARG A 26 11.22 -5.05 4.64
N ALA A 27 11.62 -3.80 4.43
CA ALA A 27 11.61 -3.18 3.10
C ALA A 27 12.82 -3.67 2.28
N LEU A 28 12.55 -4.24 1.10
CA LEU A 28 13.56 -4.67 0.15
C LEU A 28 13.53 -3.72 -1.05
N ARG A 29 14.62 -3.01 -1.30
CA ARG A 29 14.78 -2.17 -2.49
C ARG A 29 15.39 -3.02 -3.61
N LEU A 30 14.57 -3.39 -4.59
CA LEU A 30 14.98 -4.20 -5.74
C LEU A 30 15.07 -3.33 -7.00
N PRO A 31 16.04 -3.57 -7.90
CA PRO A 31 16.10 -2.90 -9.20
C PRO A 31 14.83 -3.18 -10.03
N GLY A 32 14.36 -2.18 -10.77
CA GLY A 32 13.18 -2.27 -11.63
C GLY A 32 13.15 -3.51 -12.54
N PRO A 33 14.23 -3.84 -13.27
CA PRO A 33 14.26 -5.03 -14.12
C PRO A 33 14.04 -6.34 -13.35
N VAL A 34 14.61 -6.47 -12.15
CA VAL A 34 14.44 -7.66 -11.29
C VAL A 34 12.98 -7.81 -10.89
N THR A 35 12.36 -6.73 -10.41
CA THR A 35 10.94 -6.74 -10.01
C THR A 35 10.03 -7.01 -11.20
N TRP A 36 10.35 -6.46 -12.38
CA TRP A 36 9.60 -6.72 -13.62
C TRP A 36 9.67 -8.19 -14.03
N THR A 37 10.85 -8.81 -13.99
CA THR A 37 11.01 -10.24 -14.33
C THR A 37 10.21 -11.13 -13.38
N VAL A 38 10.25 -10.85 -12.07
CA VAL A 38 9.46 -11.58 -11.08
C VAL A 38 7.95 -11.42 -11.35
N ALA A 39 7.51 -10.20 -11.66
CA ALA A 39 6.11 -9.92 -12.02
C ALA A 39 5.67 -10.64 -13.30
N ALA A 40 6.50 -10.66 -14.34
CA ALA A 40 6.22 -11.38 -15.59
C ALA A 40 6.10 -12.89 -15.38
N ALA A 41 7.03 -13.47 -14.61
CA ALA A 41 7.01 -14.90 -14.29
C ALA A 41 5.77 -15.28 -13.45
N ALA A 42 5.43 -14.46 -12.45
CA ALA A 42 4.25 -14.66 -11.61
C ALA A 42 2.96 -14.58 -12.43
N GLU A 43 2.86 -13.67 -13.39
CA GLU A 43 1.71 -13.55 -14.28
C GLU A 43 1.59 -14.75 -15.24
N GLY A 44 2.70 -15.22 -15.82
CA GLY A 44 2.70 -16.44 -16.63
C GLY A 44 2.21 -17.65 -15.83
N TRP A 45 2.71 -17.82 -14.61
CA TRP A 45 2.29 -18.89 -13.70
C TRP A 45 0.83 -18.76 -13.22
N ALA A 46 0.34 -17.53 -13.05
CA ALA A 46 -1.06 -17.26 -12.72
C ALA A 46 -2.00 -17.70 -13.85
N ARG A 47 -1.66 -17.37 -15.09
CA ARG A 47 -2.43 -17.75 -16.29
C ARG A 47 -2.47 -19.27 -16.47
N LEU A 48 -1.34 -19.96 -16.25
CA LEU A 48 -1.28 -21.42 -16.33
C LEU A 48 -2.15 -22.13 -15.29
N ARG A 49 -2.34 -21.53 -14.11
CA ARG A 49 -3.14 -22.10 -13.01
C ARG A 49 -4.56 -21.56 -12.93
N ASP A 50 -4.93 -20.62 -13.79
CA ASP A 50 -6.17 -19.85 -13.73
C ASP A 50 -6.44 -19.25 -12.34
N ARG A 51 -5.37 -18.74 -11.70
CA ARG A 51 -5.43 -18.15 -10.35
C ARG A 51 -4.60 -16.87 -10.31
N PRO A 52 -5.18 -15.71 -9.95
CA PRO A 52 -4.47 -14.43 -9.97
C PRO A 52 -3.28 -14.43 -9.01
N ALA A 53 -2.15 -13.89 -9.47
CA ALA A 53 -1.00 -13.63 -8.63
C ALA A 53 -1.12 -12.24 -7.97
N PRO A 54 -0.80 -12.11 -6.67
CA PRO A 54 -0.75 -10.81 -5.99
C PRO A 54 0.24 -9.83 -6.61
N LEU A 55 1.33 -10.34 -7.20
CA LEU A 55 2.29 -9.57 -7.99
C LEU A 55 2.18 -10.00 -9.47
N ASN A 56 2.01 -9.02 -10.36
CA ASN A 56 1.88 -9.19 -11.80
C ASN A 56 2.38 -7.92 -12.53
N LEU A 57 2.36 -7.88 -13.87
CA LEU A 57 2.88 -6.74 -14.60
C LEU A 57 2.05 -5.46 -14.43
N ASP A 58 0.75 -5.59 -14.16
CA ASP A 58 -0.11 -4.44 -13.84
C ASP A 58 0.33 -3.80 -12.51
N LYS A 59 0.51 -4.61 -11.48
CA LYS A 59 1.02 -4.15 -10.16
C LYS A 59 2.42 -3.56 -10.24
N TYR A 60 3.28 -4.10 -11.10
CA TYR A 60 4.59 -3.49 -11.37
C TYR A 60 4.43 -2.07 -11.96
N ARG A 61 3.56 -1.90 -12.97
CA ARG A 61 3.34 -0.59 -13.62
C ARG A 61 2.74 0.41 -12.63
N GLU A 62 1.76 -0.01 -11.83
CA GLU A 62 1.17 0.82 -10.77
C GLU A 62 2.23 1.28 -9.76
N ALA A 63 3.02 0.35 -9.22
CA ALA A 63 4.03 0.65 -8.21
C ALA A 63 5.20 1.53 -8.73
N THR A 64 5.43 1.55 -10.04
CA THR A 64 6.52 2.34 -10.67
C THR A 64 6.04 3.64 -11.31
N ALA A 65 4.73 3.89 -11.36
CA ALA A 65 4.15 5.11 -11.93
C ALA A 65 4.30 6.35 -11.03
N GLY A 66 4.88 6.21 -9.83
CA GLY A 66 5.00 7.27 -8.83
C GLY A 66 3.76 7.36 -7.93
N ASP A 67 3.73 8.39 -7.08
CA ASP A 67 2.66 8.54 -6.08
C ASP A 67 1.35 9.06 -6.71
N TRP A 68 0.25 8.36 -6.44
CA TRP A 68 -1.08 8.78 -6.84
C TRP A 68 -1.67 9.74 -5.78
N VAL A 69 -1.22 10.98 -5.81
CA VAL A 69 -1.69 12.07 -4.94
C VAL A 69 -2.62 13.02 -5.69
N CYS A 70 -3.57 13.61 -4.95
CA CYS A 70 -4.46 14.63 -5.47
C CYS A 70 -4.50 15.83 -4.52
N ALA A 71 -4.78 17.02 -5.07
CA ALA A 71 -4.94 18.22 -4.28
C ALA A 71 -6.20 18.15 -3.40
N THR A 72 -6.06 18.44 -2.10
CA THR A 72 -7.15 18.33 -1.12
C THR A 72 -8.07 19.57 -1.04
N GLY A 73 -7.73 20.66 -1.74
CA GLY A 73 -8.44 21.94 -1.59
C GLY A 73 -9.94 21.87 -1.88
N ARG A 74 -10.36 21.11 -2.90
CA ARG A 74 -11.79 20.99 -3.26
C ARG A 74 -12.60 20.26 -2.18
N ILE A 75 -12.03 19.22 -1.58
CA ILE A 75 -12.76 18.43 -0.59
C ILE A 75 -12.85 19.16 0.76
N GLN A 76 -11.85 19.98 1.09
CA GLN A 76 -11.90 20.87 2.26
C GLN A 76 -13.07 21.86 2.19
N GLY A 77 -13.38 22.37 0.99
CA GLY A 77 -14.54 23.24 0.76
C GLY A 77 -15.90 22.58 1.02
N LEU A 78 -15.96 21.24 1.11
CA LEU A 78 -17.14 20.47 1.47
C LEU A 78 -17.27 20.24 2.98
N GLY A 79 -16.43 20.89 3.80
CA GLY A 79 -16.37 20.66 5.24
C GLY A 79 -15.70 19.33 5.62
N PHE A 80 -15.07 18.64 4.67
CA PHE A 80 -14.35 17.41 4.95
C PHE A 80 -13.00 17.71 5.62
N ALA A 81 -12.83 17.20 6.83
CA ALA A 81 -11.58 17.24 7.58
C ALA A 81 -11.29 15.86 8.19
N PRO A 82 -10.14 15.23 7.89
CA PRO A 82 -9.75 13.99 8.54
C PRO A 82 -9.62 14.20 10.06
N THR A 83 -10.38 13.44 10.84
CA THR A 83 -10.37 13.53 12.30
C THR A 83 -9.30 12.67 12.97
N HIS A 84 -8.62 11.82 12.19
CA HIS A 84 -7.62 10.89 12.67
C HIS A 84 -6.45 10.87 11.69
N THR A 85 -5.25 10.70 12.22
CA THR A 85 -4.02 10.47 11.47
C THR A 85 -4.02 9.10 10.79
N VAL A 86 -3.14 8.94 9.79
CA VAL A 86 -2.92 7.63 9.14
C VAL A 86 -2.54 6.56 10.16
N ALA A 87 -1.68 6.88 11.14
CA ALA A 87 -1.24 5.94 12.17
C ALA A 87 -2.40 5.43 13.03
N GLU A 88 -3.32 6.31 13.43
CA GLU A 88 -4.52 5.93 14.19
C GLU A 88 -5.45 5.03 13.36
N ARG A 89 -5.65 5.37 12.08
CA ARG A 89 -6.45 4.55 11.16
C ARG A 89 -5.83 3.17 10.94
N LEU A 90 -4.51 3.07 10.80
CA LEU A 90 -3.82 1.79 10.68
C LEU A 90 -4.00 0.91 11.92
N ARG A 91 -3.91 1.48 13.13
CA ARG A 91 -4.18 0.75 14.38
C ARG A 91 -5.62 0.23 14.44
N GLN A 92 -6.60 1.04 14.03
CA GLN A 92 -8.00 0.63 13.94
C GLN A 92 -8.19 -0.54 12.97
N THR A 93 -7.58 -0.47 11.78
CA THR A 93 -7.63 -1.56 10.79
C THR A 93 -7.00 -2.83 11.32
N VAL A 94 -5.81 -2.77 11.94
CA VAL A 94 -5.16 -3.97 12.52
C VAL A 94 -6.01 -4.57 13.62
N ALA A 95 -6.59 -3.76 14.51
CA ALA A 95 -7.46 -4.24 15.58
C ALA A 95 -8.68 -4.98 15.03
N TRP A 96 -9.31 -4.45 13.97
CA TRP A 96 -10.42 -5.10 13.30
C TRP A 96 -10.01 -6.43 12.67
N TYR A 97 -8.91 -6.46 11.90
CA TYR A 97 -8.41 -7.70 11.28
C TYR A 97 -8.09 -8.80 12.31
N ARG A 98 -7.59 -8.43 13.49
CA ARG A 98 -7.37 -9.39 14.59
C ARG A 98 -8.69 -9.91 15.16
N ALA A 99 -9.69 -9.05 15.31
CA ALA A 99 -11.01 -9.44 15.81
C ALA A 99 -11.71 -10.43 14.85
N GLU A 100 -11.54 -10.26 13.54
CA GLU A 100 -12.05 -11.19 12.52
C GLU A 100 -11.20 -12.47 12.35
N GLY A 101 -10.07 -12.58 13.06
CA GLY A 101 -9.16 -13.72 12.95
C GLY A 101 -8.40 -13.80 11.61
N TRP A 102 -8.24 -12.67 10.92
CA TRP A 102 -7.51 -12.59 9.65
C TRP A 102 -6.02 -12.29 9.82
N LEU A 103 -5.57 -12.03 11.04
CA LEU A 103 -4.19 -11.75 11.43
C LEU A 103 -3.70 -12.68 12.54
#